data_AF-A0A7Y7DFZ8-F1
#
_entry.id   AF-A0A7Y7DFZ8-F1
#
_cell.length_a   1.000
_cell.length_b   1.000
_cell.length_c   1.000
_cell.angle_alpha   90.00
_cell.angle_beta   90.00
_cell.angle_gamma   90.00
#
_symmetry.space_group_name_H-M   'P 1'
#
loop_
_entity.id
_entity.type
_entity.pdbx_description
1 polymer ?
#
loop_
_entity_poly.entity_id
_entity_poly.type
_entity_poly.pdbx_seq_one_letter_code
_entity_poly.pdbx_strand_id
1 'polypeptide(L)'
;MADGKAKNIVGTTFTRLNKLREGHNFSFIPREVGKVISVSAGVVKVSGLPNVGYEEILKFPDELFGIAFNIDEHEIGVVILGDVSNLKTGDEVERTGRVMDIPVGNSLIGRVIDPLGKPLDDQKPLIANKRLPIQRSATPIMDRSAVTVPLQTGLKVIDALIPIGRGQRELILGDRQTGKTAIAVDTIINQKDKDVICIYCAIGQRASSTAKVIANLRERGAMSYTIVMVTEGNNSPGLQYIAPYAATSLAEYFMQEGKDVLVVYDDLTNHARAYRELSLLLRRPPGREAFPGDIFYIHSRLLERSTHLSKELGGGSLTALPIVET
;
A
#
# COMPACT_ATOMS: atom_id res chain seq x y z
N MET A 1 -31.17 39.92 4.88
CA MET A 1 -30.65 39.00 5.92
C MET A 1 -29.43 38.17 5.48
N ALA A 2 -29.16 37.97 4.19
CA ALA A 2 -27.97 37.26 3.71
C ALA A 2 -26.64 38.05 3.85
N ASP A 3 -26.70 39.38 3.71
CA ASP A 3 -25.50 40.25 3.68
C ASP A 3 -24.78 40.38 5.04
N GLY A 4 -25.52 40.30 6.16
CA GLY A 4 -24.96 40.35 7.51
C GLY A 4 -24.24 39.06 7.94
N LYS A 5 -24.67 37.90 7.45
CA LYS A 5 -23.98 36.62 7.72
C LYS A 5 -22.66 36.51 6.97
N ALA A 6 -22.62 36.99 5.72
CA ALA A 6 -21.39 37.01 4.92
C ALA A 6 -20.31 37.91 5.55
N LYS A 7 -20.66 39.14 5.96
CA LYS A 7 -19.73 40.05 6.66
C LYS A 7 -19.16 39.47 7.96
N ASN A 8 -19.98 38.72 8.70
CA ASN A 8 -19.56 38.13 9.97
C ASN A 8 -18.63 36.92 9.78
N ILE A 9 -18.86 36.10 8.75
CA ILE A 9 -17.96 35.00 8.38
C ILE A 9 -16.61 35.54 7.88
N VAL A 10 -16.63 36.61 7.09
CA VAL A 10 -15.41 37.26 6.59
C VAL A 10 -14.60 37.85 7.76
N GLY A 11 -15.24 38.60 8.66
CA GLY A 11 -14.57 39.19 9.83
C GLY A 11 -13.97 38.13 10.77
N THR A 12 -14.70 37.05 11.04
CA THR A 12 -14.19 35.93 11.88
C THR A 12 -13.06 35.17 11.19
N THR A 13 -13.09 35.00 9.88
CA THR A 13 -12.00 34.38 9.10
C THR A 13 -10.73 35.21 9.17
N PHE A 14 -10.81 36.52 8.93
CA PHE A 14 -9.65 37.42 9.01
C PHE A 14 -9.08 37.52 10.42
N THR A 15 -9.93 37.53 11.45
CA THR A 15 -9.49 37.51 12.85
C THR A 15 -8.74 36.21 13.17
N ARG A 16 -9.22 35.07 12.67
CA ARG A 16 -8.55 33.76 12.85
C ARG A 16 -7.22 33.69 12.10
N LEU A 17 -7.16 34.21 10.87
CA LEU A 17 -5.91 34.31 10.09
C LEU A 17 -4.88 35.22 10.78
N ASN A 18 -5.29 36.38 11.30
CA ASN A 18 -4.39 37.27 12.04
C ASN A 18 -3.87 36.61 13.31
N LYS A 19 -4.74 35.93 14.07
CA LYS A 19 -4.34 35.18 15.28
C LYS A 19 -3.38 34.03 14.96
N LEU A 20 -3.59 33.32 13.84
CA LEU A 20 -2.66 32.29 13.36
C LEU A 20 -1.33 32.90 12.93
N ARG A 21 -1.34 34.03 12.24
CA ARG A 21 -0.12 34.73 11.79
C ARG A 21 0.70 35.26 12.96
N GLU A 22 0.05 35.87 13.95
CA GLU A 22 0.71 36.40 15.16
C GLU A 22 1.24 35.30 16.07
N GLY A 23 0.59 34.13 16.11
CA GLY A 23 1.05 32.97 16.87
C GLY A 23 2.04 32.07 16.12
N HIS A 24 2.29 32.29 14.84
CA HIS A 24 3.17 31.45 14.04
C HIS A 24 4.63 31.84 14.24
N ASN A 25 5.37 31.01 14.96
CA ASN A 25 6.80 31.20 15.14
C ASN A 25 7.54 30.70 13.88
N PHE A 26 8.27 31.58 13.19
CA PHE A 26 9.11 31.20 12.07
C PHE A 26 10.28 30.37 12.58
N SER A 27 10.15 29.04 12.49
CA SER A 27 11.24 28.12 12.82
C SER A 27 12.20 28.02 11.63
N PHE A 28 13.48 28.28 11.87
CA PHE A 28 14.54 27.96 10.93
C PHE A 28 14.82 26.46 11.03
N ILE A 29 14.21 25.68 10.15
CA ILE A 29 14.45 24.24 10.05
C ILE A 29 15.43 24.03 8.88
N PRO A 30 16.68 23.58 9.14
CA PRO A 30 17.62 23.28 8.07
C PRO A 30 17.03 22.17 7.19
N ARG A 31 17.10 22.36 5.87
CA ARG A 31 16.68 21.36 4.89
C ARG A 31 17.87 20.89 4.10
N GLU A 32 17.85 19.60 3.80
CA GLU A 32 18.84 18.97 2.96
C GLU A 32 18.24 18.80 1.57
N VAL A 33 18.89 19.39 0.58
CA VAL A 33 18.40 19.47 -0.80
C VAL A 33 19.39 18.79 -1.73
N GLY A 34 18.85 17.92 -2.59
CA GLY A 34 19.56 17.30 -3.69
C GLY A 34 19.12 17.86 -5.03
N LYS A 35 19.75 17.40 -6.10
CA LYS A 35 19.39 17.76 -7.47
C LYS A 35 19.21 16.54 -8.35
N VAL A 36 18.16 16.55 -9.16
CA VAL A 36 17.93 15.53 -10.19
C VAL A 36 19.07 15.56 -11.21
N ILE A 37 19.74 14.43 -11.37
CA ILE A 37 20.81 14.21 -12.36
C ILE A 37 20.18 13.73 -13.68
N SER A 38 19.32 12.72 -13.60
CA SER A 38 18.66 12.13 -14.77
C SER A 38 17.30 11.59 -14.42
N VAL A 39 16.38 11.68 -15.38
CA VAL A 39 15.02 11.13 -15.29
C VAL A 39 14.89 9.98 -16.29
N SER A 40 14.34 8.87 -15.84
CA SER A 40 13.97 7.71 -16.67
C SER A 40 12.57 7.24 -16.28
N ALA A 41 11.94 6.42 -17.12
CA ALA A 41 10.61 5.88 -16.81
C ALA A 41 10.64 5.09 -15.50
N GLY A 42 10.06 5.64 -14.43
CA GLY A 42 9.95 5.00 -13.10
C GLY A 42 11.14 5.18 -12.13
N VAL A 43 12.31 5.61 -12.61
CA VAL A 43 13.52 5.80 -11.76
C VAL A 43 14.18 7.14 -12.06
N VAL A 44 14.62 7.82 -11.00
CA VAL A 44 15.33 9.09 -11.06
C VAL A 44 16.66 8.96 -10.32
N LYS A 45 17.70 9.57 -10.86
CA LYS A 45 19.00 9.68 -10.18
C LYS A 45 19.12 11.05 -9.54
N VAL A 46 19.50 11.10 -8.27
CA VAL A 46 19.62 12.33 -7.48
C VAL A 46 21.04 12.45 -6.93
N SER A 47 21.60 13.65 -6.98
CA SER A 47 22.88 14.00 -6.34
C SER A 47 22.63 14.78 -5.06
N GLY A 48 23.60 14.74 -4.14
CA GLY A 48 23.47 15.37 -2.82
C GLY A 48 22.76 14.45 -1.82
N LEU A 49 22.07 15.04 -0.85
CA LEU A 49 21.39 14.32 0.23
C LEU A 49 22.32 13.33 1.01
N PRO A 50 23.49 13.78 1.51
CA PRO A 50 24.46 12.93 2.22
C PRO A 50 23.89 12.12 3.40
N ASN A 51 22.80 12.53 4.02
CA ASN A 51 22.21 11.83 5.17
C ASN A 51 20.95 11.04 4.81
N VAL A 52 20.64 10.83 3.53
CA VAL A 52 19.45 10.06 3.11
C VAL A 52 19.50 8.62 3.64
N GLY A 53 18.37 8.15 4.15
CA GLY A 53 18.20 6.77 4.57
C GLY A 53 17.73 5.85 3.42
N TYR A 54 18.07 4.57 3.51
CA TYR A 54 17.44 3.55 2.67
C TYR A 54 15.93 3.52 2.93
N GLU A 55 15.13 3.43 1.86
CA GLU A 55 13.66 3.46 1.88
C GLU A 55 13.05 4.78 2.42
N GLU A 56 13.84 5.85 2.52
CA GLU A 56 13.34 7.19 2.85
C GLU A 56 12.51 7.75 1.69
N ILE A 57 11.39 8.39 2.01
CA ILE A 57 10.58 9.15 1.06
C ILE A 57 11.32 10.45 0.72
N LEU A 58 11.48 10.69 -0.57
CA LEU A 58 11.96 11.95 -1.12
C LEU A 58 10.81 12.70 -1.78
N LYS A 59 10.81 14.02 -1.58
CA LYS A 59 9.81 14.93 -2.16
C LYS A 59 10.44 15.68 -3.32
N PHE A 60 9.78 15.59 -4.47
CA PHE A 60 10.07 16.32 -5.69
C PHE A 60 9.07 17.48 -5.85
N PRO A 61 9.25 18.36 -6.85
CA PRO A 61 8.25 19.36 -7.21
C PRO A 61 6.86 18.74 -7.47
N ASP A 62 5.81 19.55 -7.39
CA ASP A 62 4.42 19.15 -7.68
C ASP A 62 3.85 18.02 -6.80
N GLU A 63 4.34 17.88 -5.56
CA GLU A 63 3.93 16.80 -4.64
C GLU A 63 4.17 15.40 -5.21
N LEU A 64 5.19 15.26 -6.08
CA LEU A 64 5.69 13.98 -6.53
C LEU A 64 6.59 13.37 -5.44
N PHE A 65 6.38 12.09 -5.16
CA PHE A 65 7.16 11.36 -4.16
C PHE A 65 7.96 10.24 -4.82
N GLY A 66 9.12 9.94 -4.24
CA GLY A 66 9.93 8.79 -4.59
C GLY A 66 10.54 8.13 -3.36
N ILE A 67 11.07 6.92 -3.53
CA ILE A 67 11.72 6.15 -2.48
C ILE A 67 13.20 6.04 -2.80
N ALA A 68 14.06 6.49 -1.88
CA ALA A 68 15.50 6.27 -1.97
C ALA A 68 15.79 4.75 -1.88
N PHE A 69 16.28 4.16 -2.98
CA PHE A 69 16.36 2.71 -3.13
C PHE A 69 17.80 2.21 -3.31
N ASN A 70 18.60 2.86 -4.15
CA ASN A 70 20.04 2.65 -4.21
C ASN A 70 20.74 3.90 -3.66
N ILE A 71 21.69 3.73 -2.75
CA ILE A 71 22.49 4.82 -2.20
C ILE A 71 23.94 4.51 -2.54
N ASP A 72 24.41 5.11 -3.63
CA ASP A 72 25.79 4.98 -4.11
C ASP A 72 26.62 6.19 -3.62
N GLU A 73 27.94 6.14 -3.79
CA GLU A 73 28.87 7.15 -3.24
C GLU A 73 28.59 8.59 -3.73
N HIS A 74 28.05 8.75 -4.94
CA HIS A 74 27.85 10.04 -5.58
C HIS A 74 26.42 10.27 -6.10
N GLU A 75 25.58 9.23 -6.09
CA GLU A 75 24.22 9.30 -6.61
C GLU A 75 23.27 8.41 -5.82
N ILE A 76 22.01 8.78 -5.81
CA ILE A 76 20.92 8.04 -5.18
C ILE A 76 19.95 7.65 -6.29
N GLY A 77 19.72 6.34 -6.43
CA GLY A 77 18.67 5.79 -7.27
C GLY A 77 17.33 5.85 -6.55
N VAL A 78 16.40 6.63 -7.10
CA VAL A 78 15.08 6.89 -6.51
C VAL A 78 13.99 6.25 -7.35
N VAL A 79 13.17 5.41 -6.73
CA VAL A 79 11.98 4.83 -7.36
C VAL A 79 10.81 5.81 -7.26
N ILE A 80 10.22 6.21 -8.39
CA ILE A 80 9.15 7.22 -8.40
C ILE A 80 7.76 6.61 -8.16
N LEU A 81 6.97 7.26 -7.30
CA LEU A 81 5.63 6.85 -6.88
C LEU A 81 4.51 7.64 -7.57
N GLY A 82 4.73 8.10 -8.80
CA GLY A 82 3.80 8.94 -9.54
C GLY A 82 4.24 9.20 -10.97
N ASP A 83 3.66 10.22 -11.59
CA ASP A 83 3.99 10.63 -12.95
C ASP A 83 5.28 11.47 -12.97
N VAL A 84 6.22 11.08 -13.84
CA VAL A 84 7.52 11.75 -14.03
C VAL A 84 7.50 12.80 -15.15
N SER A 85 6.39 12.96 -15.88
CA SER A 85 6.34 13.75 -17.12
C SER A 85 6.77 15.21 -16.97
N ASN A 86 6.56 15.79 -15.79
CA ASN A 86 6.92 17.19 -15.51
C ASN A 86 8.32 17.36 -14.87
N LEU A 87 8.95 16.26 -14.45
CA LEU A 87 10.22 16.29 -13.73
C LEU A 87 11.40 16.47 -14.70
N LYS A 88 12.33 17.35 -14.35
CA LYS A 88 13.48 17.73 -15.17
C LYS A 88 14.79 17.56 -14.43
N THR A 89 15.86 17.39 -15.20
CA THR A 89 17.23 17.48 -14.66
C THR A 89 17.46 18.86 -14.07
N GLY A 90 18.08 18.90 -12.89
CA GLY A 90 18.34 20.11 -12.12
C GLY A 90 17.26 20.43 -11.08
N ASP A 91 16.09 19.80 -11.14
CA ASP A 91 15.03 20.00 -10.15
C ASP A 91 15.51 19.64 -8.75
N GLU A 92 15.03 20.40 -7.77
CA GLU A 92 15.37 20.21 -6.36
C GLU A 92 14.60 19.04 -5.77
N VAL A 93 15.29 18.27 -4.92
CA VAL A 93 14.73 17.11 -4.22
C VAL A 93 14.96 17.29 -2.73
N GLU A 94 13.91 17.21 -1.93
CA GLU A 94 13.98 17.36 -0.49
C GLU A 94 13.81 16.01 0.20
N ARG A 95 14.57 15.82 1.28
CA ARG A 95 14.36 14.72 2.23
C ARG A 95 13.13 14.96 3.09
N THR A 96 12.37 13.91 3.33
CA THR A 96 11.23 13.98 4.28
C THR A 96 11.61 13.50 5.68
N GLY A 97 12.74 12.80 5.85
CA GLY A 97 13.13 12.17 7.11
C GLY A 97 12.22 11.02 7.53
N ARG A 98 11.33 10.56 6.63
CA ARG A 98 10.35 9.51 6.90
C ARG A 98 10.52 8.37 5.91
N VAL A 99 10.39 7.15 6.41
CA VAL A 99 10.28 5.96 5.55
C VAL A 99 8.89 5.87 4.94
N MET A 100 8.76 5.08 3.88
CA MET A 100 7.47 4.85 3.24
C MET A 100 6.44 4.29 4.24
N ASP A 101 5.29 4.97 4.36
CA ASP A 101 4.22 4.64 5.30
C ASP A 101 2.83 4.82 4.65
N ILE A 102 1.82 4.17 5.23
CA ILE A 102 0.42 4.27 4.77
C ILE A 102 -0.48 4.69 5.95
N PRO A 103 -1.52 5.54 5.74
CA PRO A 103 -2.53 5.75 6.76
C PRO A 103 -3.24 4.43 7.11
N VAL A 104 -3.57 4.27 8.38
CA VAL A 104 -4.32 3.11 8.90
C VAL A 104 -5.46 3.55 9.80
N GLY A 105 -6.50 2.72 9.91
CA GLY A 105 -7.63 2.95 10.79
C GLY A 105 -8.98 2.50 10.23
N ASN A 106 -9.98 2.44 11.10
CA ASN A 106 -11.35 2.04 10.76
C ASN A 106 -12.01 2.92 9.68
N SER A 107 -11.58 4.17 9.51
CA SER A 107 -12.11 5.09 8.50
C SER A 107 -11.81 4.66 7.05
N LEU A 108 -10.92 3.70 6.86
CA LEU A 108 -10.58 3.13 5.55
C LEU A 108 -11.53 2.00 5.14
N ILE A 109 -12.28 1.40 6.08
CA ILE A 109 -13.25 0.33 5.79
C ILE A 109 -14.33 0.88 4.85
N GLY A 110 -14.56 0.18 3.73
CA GLY A 110 -15.48 0.57 2.67
C GLY A 110 -14.94 1.61 1.69
N ARG A 111 -13.64 1.91 1.75
CA ARG A 111 -12.98 2.87 0.86
C ARG A 111 -12.17 2.18 -0.21
N VAL A 112 -12.02 2.90 -1.33
CA VAL A 112 -11.08 2.55 -2.40
C VAL A 112 -9.92 3.54 -2.31
N ILE A 113 -8.69 3.04 -2.16
CA ILE A 113 -7.48 3.86 -1.96
C ILE A 113 -6.33 3.43 -2.87
N ASP A 114 -5.39 4.33 -3.12
CA ASP A 114 -4.09 3.99 -3.70
C ASP A 114 -3.09 3.53 -2.60
N PRO A 115 -1.89 3.03 -2.97
CA PRO A 115 -0.87 2.63 -1.99
C PRO A 115 -0.26 3.78 -1.17
N LEU A 116 -0.49 5.04 -1.55
CA LEU A 116 -0.09 6.22 -0.78
C LEU A 116 -1.16 6.61 0.26
N GLY A 117 -2.33 5.98 0.20
CA GLY A 117 -3.49 6.24 1.04
C GLY A 117 -4.39 7.37 0.53
N LYS A 118 -4.27 7.76 -0.75
CA LYS A 118 -5.18 8.71 -1.39
C LYS A 118 -6.48 7.99 -1.77
N PRO A 119 -7.66 8.56 -1.48
CA PRO A 119 -8.92 7.96 -1.88
C PRO A 119 -9.14 8.05 -3.40
N LEU A 120 -9.69 6.98 -3.98
CA LEU A 120 -10.01 6.83 -5.41
C LEU A 120 -11.52 6.67 -5.66
N ASP A 121 -12.35 6.90 -4.64
CA ASP A 121 -13.79 6.61 -4.64
C ASP A 121 -14.68 7.86 -4.68
N ASP A 122 -14.11 9.04 -4.94
CA ASP A 122 -14.79 10.35 -4.94
C ASP A 122 -15.56 10.67 -3.64
N GLN A 123 -15.28 9.94 -2.55
CA GLN A 123 -15.87 10.21 -1.25
C GLN A 123 -15.04 11.26 -0.49
N LYS A 124 -15.51 11.61 0.72
CA LYS A 124 -14.85 12.61 1.58
C LYS A 124 -13.38 12.25 1.84
N PRO A 125 -12.50 13.25 2.01
CA PRO A 125 -11.11 13.02 2.40
C PRO A 125 -11.01 12.14 3.65
N LEU A 126 -10.01 11.27 3.65
CA LEU A 126 -9.74 10.38 4.77
C LEU A 126 -9.18 11.17 5.95
N ILE A 127 -9.80 11.01 7.11
CA ILE A 127 -9.21 11.44 8.38
C ILE A 127 -8.56 10.20 8.98
N ALA A 128 -7.24 10.11 8.85
CA ALA A 128 -6.43 9.06 9.43
C ALA A 128 -5.47 9.67 10.44
N ASN A 129 -5.57 9.25 11.69
CA ASN A 129 -4.75 9.78 12.79
C ASN A 129 -3.46 8.98 12.99
N LYS A 130 -3.37 7.78 12.40
CA LYS A 130 -2.22 6.87 12.55
C LYS A 130 -1.71 6.48 11.18
N ARG A 131 -0.38 6.37 11.07
CA ARG A 131 0.32 5.83 9.89
C ARG A 131 1.23 4.71 10.36
N LEU A 132 1.43 3.70 9.52
CA LEU A 132 2.36 2.61 9.77
C LEU A 132 3.36 2.51 8.61
N PRO A 133 4.66 2.28 8.89
CA PRO A 133 5.63 1.97 7.86
C PRO A 133 5.16 0.79 7.01
N ILE A 134 5.38 0.84 5.69
CA ILE A 134 4.96 -0.28 4.83
C ILE A 134 5.92 -1.47 4.91
N GLN A 135 7.18 -1.20 5.27
CA GLN A 135 8.22 -2.19 5.50
C GLN A 135 8.31 -2.48 6.99
N ARG A 136 7.88 -3.67 7.38
CA ARG A 136 7.85 -4.13 8.77
C ARG A 136 8.36 -5.56 8.81
N SER A 137 9.01 -5.90 9.91
CA SER A 137 9.45 -7.27 10.15
C SER A 137 8.25 -8.18 10.39
N ALA A 138 8.33 -9.42 9.91
CA ALA A 138 7.36 -10.43 10.26
C ALA A 138 7.39 -10.74 11.76
N THR A 139 6.24 -11.15 12.30
CA THR A 139 6.13 -11.58 13.71
C THR A 139 7.07 -12.76 14.00
N PRO A 140 7.88 -12.73 15.07
CA PRO A 140 8.73 -13.85 15.48
C PRO A 140 7.93 -15.13 15.77
N ILE A 141 8.56 -16.30 15.68
CA ILE A 141 7.87 -17.60 15.88
C ILE A 141 7.21 -17.71 17.26
N MET A 142 7.88 -17.23 18.32
CA MET A 142 7.37 -17.28 19.70
C MET A 142 6.10 -16.43 19.90
N ASP A 143 5.90 -15.45 19.04
CA ASP A 143 4.78 -14.52 19.08
C ASP A 143 3.59 -15.00 18.23
N ARG A 144 3.69 -16.21 17.65
CA ARG A 144 2.66 -16.83 16.81
C ARG A 144 1.88 -17.90 17.56
N SER A 145 0.59 -17.99 17.30
CA SER A 145 -0.29 -19.09 17.67
C SER A 145 -0.43 -20.09 16.52
N ALA A 146 -0.79 -21.34 16.85
CA ALA A 146 -1.19 -22.31 15.85
C ALA A 146 -2.46 -21.84 15.11
N VAL A 147 -2.56 -22.18 13.83
CA VAL A 147 -3.76 -21.92 13.02
C VAL A 147 -4.77 -23.03 13.30
N THR A 148 -5.79 -22.74 14.10
CA THR A 148 -6.80 -23.74 14.53
C THR A 148 -8.24 -23.34 14.18
N VAL A 149 -8.46 -22.10 13.73
CA VAL A 149 -9.79 -21.58 13.40
C VAL A 149 -9.94 -21.54 11.88
N PRO A 150 -10.99 -22.11 11.28
CA PRO A 150 -11.16 -22.07 9.84
C PRO A 150 -11.57 -20.67 9.34
N LEU A 151 -11.05 -20.29 8.17
CA LEU A 151 -11.55 -19.21 7.35
C LEU A 151 -12.36 -19.83 6.20
N GLN A 152 -13.67 -19.83 6.37
CA GLN A 152 -14.60 -20.45 5.42
C GLN A 152 -14.65 -19.62 4.13
N THR A 153 -14.38 -20.27 2.99
CA THR A 153 -14.43 -19.64 1.66
C THR A 153 -15.84 -19.63 1.07
N GLY A 154 -16.68 -20.58 1.48
CA GLY A 154 -18.03 -20.78 0.92
C GLY A 154 -18.00 -21.65 -0.34
N LEU A 155 -16.81 -22.08 -0.77
CA LEU A 155 -16.59 -22.96 -1.89
C LEU A 155 -16.41 -24.38 -1.37
N LYS A 156 -17.43 -25.22 -1.57
CA LYS A 156 -17.48 -26.60 -1.06
C LYS A 156 -16.20 -27.40 -1.32
N VAL A 157 -15.60 -27.25 -2.50
CA VAL A 157 -14.38 -27.98 -2.87
C VAL A 157 -13.18 -27.52 -2.04
N ILE A 158 -13.04 -26.21 -1.81
CA ILE A 158 -11.94 -25.66 -1.00
C ILE A 158 -12.18 -26.01 0.46
N ASP A 159 -13.35 -25.69 1.01
CA ASP A 159 -13.65 -25.89 2.43
C ASP A 159 -13.61 -27.38 2.85
N ALA A 160 -13.83 -28.32 1.93
CA ALA A 160 -13.78 -29.76 2.19
C ALA A 160 -12.41 -30.41 1.93
N LEU A 161 -11.70 -30.01 0.86
CA LEU A 161 -10.47 -30.69 0.43
C LEU A 161 -9.20 -29.93 0.82
N ILE A 162 -9.25 -28.59 0.81
CA ILE A 162 -8.08 -27.71 1.03
C ILE A 162 -8.52 -26.58 1.97
N PRO A 163 -8.89 -26.90 3.23
CA PRO A 163 -9.43 -25.91 4.15
C PRO A 163 -8.38 -24.84 4.46
N ILE A 164 -8.83 -23.59 4.51
CA ILE A 164 -8.01 -22.43 4.84
C ILE A 164 -8.26 -22.05 6.29
N GLY A 165 -7.21 -21.83 7.07
CA GLY A 165 -7.30 -21.36 8.45
C GLY A 165 -6.99 -19.87 8.63
N ARG A 166 -7.52 -19.27 9.69
CA ARG A 166 -7.24 -17.88 10.10
C ARG A 166 -5.77 -17.72 10.48
N GLY A 167 -5.03 -16.95 9.69
CA GLY A 167 -3.57 -16.79 9.80
C GLY A 167 -2.76 -17.65 8.83
N GLN A 168 -3.42 -18.42 7.95
CA GLN A 168 -2.78 -19.20 6.89
C GLN A 168 -2.45 -18.35 5.67
N ARG A 169 -1.54 -18.86 4.83
CA ARG A 169 -1.23 -18.30 3.51
C ARG A 169 -1.55 -19.37 2.50
N GLU A 170 -2.51 -19.13 1.62
CA GLU A 170 -2.97 -20.10 0.64
C GLU A 170 -2.89 -19.53 -0.78
N LEU A 171 -2.04 -20.14 -1.61
CA LEU A 171 -1.77 -19.67 -2.96
C LEU A 171 -2.88 -20.07 -3.93
N ILE A 172 -3.44 -19.09 -4.64
CA ILE A 172 -4.34 -19.33 -5.77
C ILE A 172 -3.52 -19.22 -7.06
N LEU A 173 -3.12 -20.38 -7.59
CA LEU A 173 -2.33 -20.50 -8.81
C LEU A 173 -3.21 -20.96 -9.98
N GLY A 174 -2.98 -20.40 -11.16
CA GLY A 174 -3.56 -20.93 -12.40
C GLY A 174 -3.44 -20.00 -13.59
N ASP A 175 -3.84 -20.51 -14.75
CA ASP A 175 -3.72 -19.77 -16.01
C ASP A 175 -4.66 -18.57 -16.07
N ARG A 176 -4.45 -17.71 -17.07
CA ARG A 176 -5.31 -16.57 -17.35
C ARG A 176 -6.78 -17.01 -17.52
N GLN A 177 -7.72 -16.25 -16.93
CA GLN A 177 -9.17 -16.47 -17.05
C GLN A 177 -9.71 -17.80 -16.47
N THR A 178 -9.00 -18.42 -15.51
CA THR A 178 -9.42 -19.67 -14.84
C THR A 178 -10.27 -19.48 -13.58
N GLY A 179 -10.72 -18.25 -13.27
CA GLY A 179 -11.58 -17.96 -12.12
C GLY A 179 -10.85 -17.62 -10.81
N LYS A 180 -9.52 -17.39 -10.84
CA LYS A 180 -8.72 -17.03 -9.65
C LYS A 180 -9.30 -15.87 -8.82
N THR A 181 -9.59 -14.74 -9.47
CA THR A 181 -10.20 -13.58 -8.83
C THR A 181 -11.60 -13.89 -8.29
N ALA A 182 -12.37 -14.74 -8.97
CA ALA A 182 -13.71 -15.12 -8.51
C ALA A 182 -13.63 -15.91 -7.18
N ILE A 183 -12.68 -16.85 -7.05
CA ILE A 183 -12.44 -17.57 -5.79
C ILE A 183 -12.17 -16.60 -4.65
N ALA A 184 -11.28 -15.62 -4.87
CA ALA A 184 -10.92 -14.65 -3.84
C ALA A 184 -12.07 -13.69 -3.49
N VAL A 185 -12.82 -13.21 -4.48
CA VAL A 185 -13.97 -12.31 -4.28
C VAL A 185 -15.12 -13.03 -3.58
N ASP A 186 -15.43 -14.27 -3.97
CA ASP A 186 -16.45 -15.08 -3.29
C ASP A 186 -16.05 -15.37 -1.85
N THR A 187 -14.75 -15.59 -1.60
CA THR A 187 -14.22 -15.74 -0.23
C THR A 187 -14.46 -14.47 0.59
N ILE A 188 -14.20 -13.27 0.03
CA ILE A 188 -14.50 -12.00 0.70
C ILE A 188 -16.01 -11.88 1.00
N ILE A 189 -16.87 -12.12 0.01
CA ILE A 189 -18.33 -12.03 0.17
C ILE A 189 -18.83 -12.97 1.28
N ASN A 190 -18.25 -14.16 1.36
CA ASN A 190 -18.58 -15.16 2.38
C ASN A 190 -18.12 -14.75 3.78
N GLN A 191 -17.33 -13.69 3.95
CA GLN A 191 -16.96 -13.15 5.28
C GLN A 191 -18.05 -12.28 5.91
N LYS A 192 -19.17 -12.07 5.22
CA LYS A 192 -20.34 -11.40 5.80
C LYS A 192 -20.73 -12.08 7.12
N ASP A 193 -20.91 -11.27 8.16
CA ASP A 193 -21.30 -11.70 9.51
C ASP A 193 -20.28 -12.61 10.23
N LYS A 194 -19.01 -12.66 9.78
CA LYS A 194 -17.94 -13.48 10.39
C LYS A 194 -16.89 -12.71 11.21
N ASP A 195 -17.08 -11.40 11.37
CA ASP A 195 -16.15 -10.45 12.00
C ASP A 195 -14.72 -10.52 11.42
N VAL A 196 -14.61 -10.70 10.09
CA VAL A 196 -13.33 -10.68 9.36
C VAL A 196 -13.26 -9.42 8.50
N ILE A 197 -12.21 -8.63 8.70
CA ILE A 197 -11.94 -7.45 7.87
C ILE A 197 -11.23 -7.92 6.61
N CYS A 198 -11.70 -7.46 5.46
CA CYS A 198 -11.15 -7.87 4.16
C CYS A 198 -10.35 -6.74 3.52
N ILE A 199 -9.24 -7.08 2.87
CA ILE A 199 -8.44 -6.15 2.08
C ILE A 199 -8.22 -6.78 0.71
N TYR A 200 -8.70 -6.12 -0.34
CA TYR A 200 -8.48 -6.54 -1.71
C TYR A 200 -7.44 -5.62 -2.36
N CYS A 201 -6.25 -6.15 -2.64
CA CYS A 201 -5.15 -5.40 -3.25
C CYS A 201 -5.04 -5.76 -4.75
N ALA A 202 -5.50 -4.85 -5.61
CA ALA A 202 -5.36 -4.95 -7.06
C ALA A 202 -4.01 -4.37 -7.50
N ILE A 203 -3.13 -5.22 -8.02
CA ILE A 203 -1.76 -4.88 -8.40
C ILE A 203 -1.61 -4.89 -9.92
N GLY A 204 -1.42 -3.70 -10.50
CA GLY A 204 -1.24 -3.53 -11.95
C GLY A 204 -2.45 -4.00 -12.79
N GLN A 205 -3.63 -4.10 -12.19
CA GLN A 205 -4.82 -4.62 -12.87
C GLN A 205 -5.41 -3.60 -13.85
N ARG A 206 -6.25 -4.07 -14.78
CA ARG A 206 -7.00 -3.16 -15.66
C ARG A 206 -8.09 -2.46 -14.85
N ALA A 207 -8.22 -1.14 -15.03
CA ALA A 207 -9.24 -0.32 -14.36
C ALA A 207 -10.66 -0.92 -14.47
N SER A 208 -11.03 -1.42 -15.66
CA SER A 208 -12.33 -2.05 -15.90
C SER A 208 -12.54 -3.38 -15.17
N SER A 209 -11.48 -4.15 -14.93
CA SER A 209 -11.56 -5.38 -14.12
C SER A 209 -11.74 -5.04 -12.65
N THR A 210 -10.95 -4.10 -12.13
CA THR A 210 -11.04 -3.64 -10.74
C THR A 210 -12.40 -3.02 -10.44
N ALA A 211 -12.93 -2.19 -11.35
CA ALA A 211 -14.25 -1.59 -11.22
C ALA A 211 -15.37 -2.64 -11.13
N LYS A 212 -15.28 -3.74 -11.88
CA LYS A 212 -16.24 -4.86 -11.79
C LYS A 212 -16.18 -5.56 -10.43
N VAL A 213 -14.98 -5.76 -9.87
CA VAL A 213 -14.82 -6.32 -8.53
C VAL A 213 -15.43 -5.41 -7.47
N ILE A 214 -15.12 -4.10 -7.51
CA ILE A 214 -15.68 -3.11 -6.58
C ILE A 214 -17.21 -3.07 -6.69
N ALA A 215 -17.75 -3.09 -7.90
CA ALA A 215 -19.20 -3.11 -8.13
C ALA A 215 -19.85 -4.37 -7.52
N ASN A 216 -19.25 -5.54 -7.73
CA ASN A 216 -19.73 -6.81 -7.17
C ASN A 216 -19.69 -6.79 -5.63
N LEU A 217 -18.58 -6.36 -5.03
CA LEU A 217 -18.45 -6.21 -3.58
C LEU A 217 -19.49 -5.24 -3.01
N ARG A 218 -19.79 -4.15 -3.72
CA ARG A 218 -20.81 -3.18 -3.31
C ARG A 218 -22.22 -3.76 -3.40
N GLU A 219 -22.56 -4.42 -4.51
CA GLU A 219 -23.87 -5.06 -4.73
C GLU A 219 -24.15 -6.14 -3.67
N ARG A 220 -23.14 -6.91 -3.29
CA ARG A 220 -23.21 -7.96 -2.27
C ARG A 220 -23.16 -7.43 -0.83
N GLY A 221 -22.97 -6.12 -0.64
CA GLY A 221 -22.83 -5.48 0.68
C GLY A 221 -21.49 -5.76 1.38
N ALA A 222 -20.52 -6.33 0.67
CA ALA A 222 -19.20 -6.70 1.20
C ALA A 222 -18.27 -5.51 1.41
N MET A 223 -18.55 -4.37 0.76
CA MET A 223 -17.82 -3.12 1.01
C MET A 223 -17.92 -2.65 2.48
N SER A 224 -18.93 -3.06 3.24
CA SER A 224 -19.07 -2.65 4.66
C SER A 224 -17.95 -3.15 5.58
N TYR A 225 -17.18 -4.16 5.15
CA TYR A 225 -16.04 -4.73 5.88
C TYR A 225 -14.79 -4.87 5.00
N THR A 226 -14.78 -4.28 3.80
CA THR A 226 -13.68 -4.44 2.83
C THR A 226 -13.00 -3.12 2.52
N ILE A 227 -11.67 -3.11 2.48
CA ILE A 227 -10.84 -2.03 1.97
C ILE A 227 -10.29 -2.46 0.61
N VAL A 228 -10.41 -1.62 -0.40
CA VAL A 228 -9.89 -1.92 -1.74
C VAL A 228 -8.70 -1.03 -2.02
N MET A 229 -7.52 -1.64 -2.18
CA MET A 229 -6.31 -0.95 -2.62
C MET A 229 -6.10 -1.17 -4.10
N VAL A 230 -5.90 -0.11 -4.86
CA VAL A 230 -5.81 -0.18 -6.33
C VAL A 230 -4.52 0.42 -6.84
N THR A 231 -3.85 -0.35 -7.69
CA THR A 231 -2.90 0.16 -8.68
C THR A 231 -3.29 -0.38 -10.04
N GLU A 232 -3.35 0.51 -11.01
CA GLU A 232 -3.64 0.20 -12.40
C GLU A 232 -2.35 -0.10 -13.17
N GLY A 233 -2.45 -0.85 -14.26
CA GLY A 233 -1.28 -1.21 -15.08
C GLY A 233 -0.50 -0.03 -15.66
N ASN A 234 -1.13 1.15 -15.79
CA ASN A 234 -0.48 2.37 -16.28
C ASN A 234 0.14 3.23 -15.16
N ASN A 235 -0.05 2.86 -13.89
CA ASN A 235 0.61 3.56 -12.78
C ASN A 235 2.10 3.26 -12.75
N SER A 236 2.87 4.11 -12.07
CA SER A 236 4.32 3.93 -11.97
C SER A 236 4.65 2.53 -11.40
N PRO A 237 5.74 1.88 -11.87
CA PRO A 237 6.18 0.61 -11.32
C PRO A 237 6.45 0.69 -9.80
N GLY A 238 6.84 1.87 -9.32
CA GLY A 238 6.99 2.15 -7.89
C GLY A 238 5.71 1.98 -7.09
N LEU A 239 4.57 2.48 -7.58
CA LEU A 239 3.27 2.29 -6.93
C LEU A 239 2.87 0.81 -6.88
N GLN A 240 3.04 0.08 -7.98
CA GLN A 240 2.75 -1.35 -8.03
C GLN A 240 3.65 -2.16 -7.07
N TYR A 241 4.91 -1.76 -6.93
CA TYR A 241 5.86 -2.37 -5.99
C TYR A 241 5.44 -2.18 -4.53
N ILE A 242 4.98 -0.99 -4.12
CA ILE A 242 4.62 -0.75 -2.73
C ILE A 242 3.23 -1.26 -2.34
N ALA A 243 2.33 -1.47 -3.31
CA ALA A 243 0.93 -1.86 -3.08
C ALA A 243 0.76 -3.04 -2.11
N PRO A 244 1.37 -4.22 -2.33
CA PRO A 244 1.17 -5.35 -1.41
C PRO A 244 1.71 -5.08 0.00
N TYR A 245 2.82 -4.36 0.14
CA TYR A 245 3.38 -3.99 1.45
C TYR A 245 2.48 -3.01 2.20
N ALA A 246 1.91 -2.05 1.48
CA ALA A 246 0.98 -1.07 2.04
C ALA A 246 -0.33 -1.77 2.48
N ALA A 247 -0.87 -2.66 1.66
CA ALA A 247 -2.04 -3.48 2.00
C ALA A 247 -1.78 -4.38 3.22
N THR A 248 -0.58 -4.96 3.33
CA THR A 248 -0.21 -5.80 4.47
C THR A 248 -0.09 -4.98 5.76
N SER A 249 0.44 -3.77 5.69
CA SER A 249 0.59 -2.90 6.88
C SER A 249 -0.75 -2.40 7.40
N LEU A 250 -1.68 -2.14 6.48
CA LEU A 250 -3.09 -1.89 6.78
C LEU A 250 -3.73 -3.12 7.44
N ALA A 251 -3.44 -4.32 6.94
CA ALA A 251 -3.97 -5.56 7.50
C ALA A 251 -3.44 -5.83 8.92
N GLU A 252 -2.14 -5.62 9.12
CA GLU A 252 -1.49 -5.76 10.42
C GLU A 252 -2.04 -4.79 11.48
N TYR A 253 -2.50 -3.60 11.08
CA TYR A 253 -3.14 -2.68 12.02
C TYR A 253 -4.33 -3.36 12.72
N PHE A 254 -5.23 -3.97 11.94
CA PHE A 254 -6.40 -4.65 12.47
C PHE A 254 -6.02 -5.95 13.19
N MET A 255 -5.06 -6.71 12.67
CA MET A 255 -4.52 -7.90 13.35
C MET A 255 -3.99 -7.56 14.76
N GLN A 256 -3.27 -6.45 14.90
CA GLN A 256 -2.75 -5.97 16.18
C GLN A 256 -3.83 -5.42 17.12
N GLU A 257 -5.00 -5.06 16.59
CA GLU A 257 -6.20 -4.76 17.39
C GLU A 257 -6.98 -6.02 17.79
N GLY A 258 -6.44 -7.22 17.52
CA GLY A 258 -7.06 -8.49 17.87
C GLY A 258 -8.15 -8.93 16.88
N LYS A 259 -8.23 -8.30 15.70
CA LYS A 259 -9.18 -8.67 14.64
C LYS A 259 -8.63 -9.76 13.73
N ASP A 260 -9.54 -10.50 13.13
CA ASP A 260 -9.24 -11.42 12.04
C ASP A 260 -9.32 -10.69 10.71
N VAL A 261 -8.32 -10.91 9.87
CA VAL A 261 -8.14 -10.16 8.63
C VAL A 261 -7.86 -11.11 7.48
N LEU A 262 -8.46 -10.84 6.34
CA LEU A 262 -8.21 -11.51 5.07
C LEU A 262 -7.60 -10.49 4.09
N VAL A 263 -6.40 -10.76 3.58
CA VAL A 263 -5.79 -9.97 2.51
C VAL A 263 -5.68 -10.78 1.23
N VAL A 264 -6.16 -10.23 0.12
CA VAL A 264 -6.04 -10.79 -1.23
C VAL A 264 -5.04 -9.95 -2.01
N TYR A 265 -4.07 -10.59 -2.67
CA TYR A 265 -3.14 -9.93 -3.58
C TYR A 265 -3.42 -10.37 -5.02
N ASP A 266 -4.01 -9.50 -5.84
CA ASP A 266 -4.41 -9.76 -7.24
C ASP A 266 -3.65 -8.85 -8.22
N ASP A 267 -2.46 -9.19 -8.69
CA ASP A 267 -1.74 -10.45 -8.47
C ASP A 267 -0.25 -10.21 -8.17
N LEU A 268 0.40 -11.20 -7.56
CA LEU A 268 1.83 -11.12 -7.25
C LEU A 268 2.73 -11.29 -8.49
N THR A 269 2.17 -11.74 -9.62
CA THR A 269 2.87 -11.80 -10.91
C THR A 269 3.17 -10.39 -11.42
N ASN A 270 2.20 -9.47 -11.37
CA ASN A 270 2.37 -8.06 -11.73
C ASN A 270 3.29 -7.36 -10.73
N HIS A 271 3.18 -7.66 -9.43
CA HIS A 271 4.14 -7.18 -8.43
C HIS A 271 5.58 -7.59 -8.78
N ALA A 272 5.81 -8.85 -9.14
CA ALA A 272 7.12 -9.34 -9.54
C ALA A 272 7.63 -8.65 -10.81
N ARG A 273 6.76 -8.44 -11.81
CA ARG A 273 7.10 -7.71 -13.05
C ARG A 273 7.50 -6.26 -12.77
N ALA A 274 6.77 -5.56 -11.91
CA ALA A 274 7.11 -4.20 -11.50
C ALA A 274 8.48 -4.15 -10.78
N TYR A 275 8.74 -5.10 -9.88
CA TYR A 275 10.05 -5.17 -9.21
C TYR A 275 11.20 -5.48 -10.18
N ARG A 276 10.96 -6.35 -11.16
CA ARG A 276 11.91 -6.65 -12.23
C ARG A 276 12.23 -5.40 -13.04
N GLU A 277 11.22 -4.65 -13.46
CA GLU A 277 11.38 -3.40 -14.21
C GLU A 277 12.23 -2.38 -13.44
N LEU A 278 11.87 -2.13 -12.17
CA LEU A 278 12.63 -1.23 -11.29
C LEU A 278 14.09 -1.68 -11.13
N SER A 279 14.32 -2.98 -10.96
CA SER A 279 15.67 -3.53 -10.79
C SER A 279 16.53 -3.34 -12.04
N LEU A 280 15.97 -3.54 -13.23
CA LEU A 280 16.67 -3.33 -14.50
C LEU A 280 16.99 -1.85 -14.72
N LEU A 281 16.05 -0.95 -14.41
CA LEU A 281 16.24 0.50 -14.51
C LEU A 281 17.34 1.00 -13.54
N LEU A 282 17.40 0.41 -12.35
CA LEU A 282 18.45 0.62 -11.36
C LEU A 282 19.75 -0.13 -11.67
N ARG A 283 19.84 -0.79 -12.83
CA ARG A 283 21.01 -1.55 -13.30
C ARG A 283 21.48 -2.62 -12.32
N ARG A 284 20.56 -3.22 -11.55
CA ARG A 284 20.87 -4.37 -10.70
C ARG A 284 21.13 -5.59 -11.59
N PRO A 285 22.11 -6.45 -11.25
CA PRO A 285 22.39 -7.66 -12.01
C PRO A 285 21.15 -8.56 -12.12
N PRO A 286 20.69 -8.90 -13.34
CA PRO A 286 19.56 -9.78 -13.56
C PRO A 286 19.97 -11.26 -13.44
N GLY A 287 19.01 -12.10 -13.07
CA GLY A 287 19.10 -13.56 -13.07
C GLY A 287 18.13 -14.18 -14.07
N ARG A 288 17.52 -15.32 -13.69
CA ARG A 288 16.56 -16.05 -14.53
C ARG A 288 15.39 -15.15 -14.92
N GLU A 289 15.01 -15.17 -16.20
CA GLU A 289 13.90 -14.38 -16.75
C GLU A 289 14.01 -12.87 -16.44
N ALA A 290 15.26 -12.41 -16.29
CA ALA A 290 15.66 -11.06 -15.92
C ALA A 290 15.22 -10.58 -14.51
N PHE A 291 14.71 -11.46 -13.65
CA PHE A 291 14.42 -11.12 -12.26
C PHE A 291 15.70 -10.91 -11.44
N PRO A 292 15.72 -9.98 -10.48
CA PRO A 292 16.85 -9.81 -9.57
C PRO A 292 16.98 -11.01 -8.62
N GLY A 293 18.17 -11.23 -8.07
CA GLY A 293 18.46 -12.39 -7.20
C GLY A 293 17.66 -12.44 -5.89
N ASP A 294 17.10 -11.31 -5.46
CA ASP A 294 16.30 -11.16 -4.24
C ASP A 294 14.78 -11.23 -4.48
N ILE A 295 14.33 -11.65 -5.68
CA ILE A 295 12.91 -11.80 -6.01
C ILE A 295 12.17 -12.74 -5.03
N PHE A 296 12.84 -13.80 -4.57
CA PHE A 296 12.27 -14.68 -3.56
C PHE A 296 12.08 -13.95 -2.23
N TYR A 297 13.11 -13.21 -1.79
CA TYR A 297 13.11 -12.49 -0.53
C TYR A 297 11.97 -11.46 -0.45
N ILE A 298 11.66 -10.77 -1.54
CA ILE A 298 10.57 -9.76 -1.52
C ILE A 298 9.20 -10.37 -1.26
N HIS A 299 8.92 -11.58 -1.75
CA HIS A 299 7.64 -12.25 -1.52
C HIS A 299 7.65 -13.01 -0.19
N SER A 300 8.78 -13.58 0.22
CA SER A 300 8.92 -14.20 1.54
C SER A 300 8.70 -13.19 2.65
N ARG A 301 9.38 -12.04 2.62
CA ARG A 301 9.23 -11.00 3.67
C ARG A 301 7.82 -10.38 3.68
N LEU A 302 7.13 -10.38 2.54
CA LEU A 302 5.74 -9.95 2.44
C LEU A 302 4.80 -10.98 3.10
N LEU A 303 4.87 -12.23 2.65
CA LEU A 303 3.92 -13.27 3.05
C LEU A 303 4.17 -13.80 4.47
N GLU A 304 5.39 -13.76 4.99
CA GLU A 304 5.69 -14.15 6.38
C GLU A 304 5.08 -13.21 7.43
N ARG A 305 4.59 -12.03 7.02
CA ARG A 305 3.86 -11.11 7.90
C ARG A 305 2.44 -11.58 8.21
N SER A 306 1.88 -12.45 7.37
CA SER A 306 0.57 -13.07 7.57
C SER A 306 0.69 -14.23 8.57
N THR A 307 0.08 -14.07 9.75
CA THR A 307 0.15 -15.04 10.83
C THR A 307 -1.04 -14.95 11.78
N HIS A 308 -1.11 -15.84 12.76
CA HIS A 308 -2.02 -15.76 13.90
C HIS A 308 -1.22 -15.37 15.13
N LEU A 309 -1.54 -14.24 15.76
CA LEU A 309 -0.79 -13.75 16.92
C LEU A 309 -1.04 -14.60 18.17
N SER A 310 -0.08 -14.60 19.08
CA SER A 310 -0.26 -15.15 20.43
C SER A 310 -1.40 -14.43 21.17
N LYS A 311 -2.02 -15.12 22.14
CA LYS A 311 -3.04 -14.50 23.00
C LYS A 311 -2.52 -13.27 23.75
N GLU A 312 -1.23 -13.26 24.09
CA GLU A 312 -0.57 -12.14 24.77
C GLU A 312 -0.48 -10.89 23.89
N LEU A 313 -0.46 -11.08 22.56
CA LEU A 313 -0.43 -10.01 21.56
C LEU A 313 -1.81 -9.72 20.95
N GLY A 314 -2.88 -10.10 21.64
CA GLY A 314 -4.27 -9.81 21.25
C GLY A 314 -4.94 -10.88 20.40
N GLY A 315 -4.20 -11.90 19.92
CA GLY A 315 -4.77 -13.08 19.25
C GLY A 315 -5.40 -12.83 17.87
N GLY A 316 -5.19 -11.65 17.26
CA GLY A 316 -5.68 -11.39 15.91
C GLY A 316 -4.97 -12.23 14.86
N SER A 317 -5.58 -12.39 13.69
CA SER A 317 -5.00 -13.15 12.58
C SER A 317 -4.99 -12.37 11.28
N LEU A 318 -4.00 -12.67 10.44
CA LEU A 318 -3.88 -12.19 9.08
C LEU A 318 -3.73 -13.37 8.14
N THR A 319 -4.81 -13.67 7.42
CA THR A 319 -4.86 -14.70 6.37
C THR A 319 -4.54 -14.06 5.03
N ALA A 320 -3.66 -14.67 4.25
CA ALA A 320 -3.30 -14.17 2.92
C ALA A 320 -3.71 -15.14 1.81
N LEU A 321 -4.35 -14.59 0.77
CA LEU A 321 -4.64 -15.25 -0.50
C LEU A 321 -3.87 -14.57 -1.62
N PRO A 322 -2.58 -14.90 -1.81
CA PRO A 322 -1.84 -14.45 -2.99
C PRO A 322 -2.40 -15.14 -4.25
N ILE A 323 -2.62 -14.35 -5.30
CA ILE A 323 -2.94 -14.84 -6.63
C ILE A 323 -1.66 -14.78 -7.48
N VAL A 324 -1.39 -15.85 -8.22
CA VAL A 324 -0.30 -15.92 -9.21
C VAL A 324 -0.86 -16.45 -10.53
N GLU A 325 -0.58 -15.74 -11.62
CA GLU A 325 -0.81 -16.20 -12.99
C GLU A 325 0.43 -16.94 -13.50
N THR A 326 0.20 -18.16 -14.01
CA THR A 326 1.18 -19.02 -14.70
C THR A 326 1.39 -18.62 -16.15
#